data_AF-A0A962X7S7-F1
#
_entry.id   AF-A0A962X7S7-F1
#
_cell.length_a   1.000
_cell.length_b   1.000
_cell.length_c   1.000
_cell.angle_alpha   90.00
_cell.angle_beta   90.00
_cell.angle_gamma   90.00
#
_symmetry.space_group_name_H-M   'P 1'
#
loop_
_entity.id
_entity.type
_entity.pdbx_description
1 polymer ?
#
loop_
_entity_poly.entity_id
_entity_poly.type
_entity_poly.pdbx_seq_one_letter_code
_entity_poly.pdbx_strand_id
1 'polypeptide(L)'
;IDWTVNLGEARRRIGDRVAVQGNLDPAVLYAAPDRIRQQVAQVLADFGPGSGHVFNLGHGVQPSVNPEHVRVLVEAAHELSRPYHSGVGR
;
A
#
# COMPACT_ATOMS: atom_id res chain seq x y z
N ILE A 1 2.61 8.06 6.36
CA ILE A 1 4.08 7.85 6.36
C ILE A 1 4.55 7.72 4.91
N ASP A 2 5.76 8.19 4.60
CA ASP A 2 6.33 8.13 3.25
C ASP A 2 7.13 6.82 3.00
N TRP A 3 7.58 6.63 1.76
CA TRP A 3 8.23 5.41 1.28
C TRP A 3 9.60 5.12 1.91
N THR A 4 10.20 6.08 2.64
CA THR A 4 11.48 5.87 3.31
C THR A 4 11.34 5.09 4.63
N VAL A 5 10.11 4.94 5.13
CA VAL A 5 9.83 4.27 6.39
C VAL A 5 9.42 2.81 6.12
N ASN A 6 10.14 1.85 6.69
CA ASN A 6 9.70 0.46 6.67
C ASN A 6 8.38 0.30 7.43
N LEU A 7 7.34 -0.17 6.74
CA LEU A 7 5.97 -0.20 7.24
C LEU A 7 5.79 -1.20 8.39
N GLY A 8 6.50 -2.33 8.38
CA GLY A 8 6.52 -3.30 9.47
C GLY A 8 7.18 -2.75 10.75
N GLU A 9 8.29 -2.03 10.62
CA GLU A 9 8.96 -1.36 11.74
C GLU A 9 8.10 -0.23 12.31
N ALA A 10 7.42 0.54 11.45
CA ALA A 10 6.43 1.50 11.89
C ALA A 10 5.37 0.80 12.74
N ARG A 11 4.68 -0.21 12.20
CA ARG A 11 3.66 -1.00 12.92
C ARG A 11 4.18 -1.53 14.26
N ARG A 12 5.39 -2.09 14.31
CA ARG A 12 5.99 -2.61 15.55
C ARG A 12 6.19 -1.53 16.62
N ARG A 13 6.57 -0.31 16.22
CA ARG A 13 6.79 0.82 17.15
C ARG A 13 5.50 1.40 17.69
N ILE A 14 4.49 1.58 16.86
CA ILE A 14 3.20 2.18 17.26
C ILE A 14 2.24 1.16 17.87
N GLY A 15 2.34 -0.13 17.53
CA GLY A 15 1.42 -1.17 17.96
C GLY A 15 -0.02 -0.85 17.52
N ASP A 16 -1.01 -1.30 18.28
CA ASP A 16 -2.44 -1.08 17.98
C ASP A 16 -2.97 0.29 18.44
N ARG A 17 -2.08 1.24 18.75
CA ARG A 17 -2.46 2.57 19.26
C ARG A 17 -3.05 3.47 18.18
N VAL A 18 -2.59 3.32 16.93
CA VAL A 18 -3.03 4.12 15.78
C VAL A 18 -2.96 3.29 14.50
N ALA A 19 -3.88 3.58 13.56
CA ALA A 19 -3.76 3.08 12.19
C ALA A 19 -2.63 3.80 11.43
N VAL A 20 -2.04 3.13 10.45
CA VAL A 20 -0.99 3.66 9.56
C VAL A 20 -1.56 3.90 8.18
N GLN A 21 -1.32 5.10 7.63
CA GLN A 21 -1.65 5.43 6.25
C GLN A 21 -0.37 5.59 5.41
N GLY A 22 -0.30 4.95 4.24
CA GLY A 22 0.84 5.03 3.32
C GLY A 22 1.18 3.68 2.67
N ASN A 23 2.35 3.52 2.06
CA ASN A 23 3.44 4.50 1.95
C ASN A 23 4.13 4.47 0.57
N LEU A 24 3.43 4.03 -0.47
CA LEU A 24 4.03 3.76 -1.78
C LEU A 24 4.62 5.02 -2.42
N ASP A 25 5.80 4.92 -3.02
CA ASP A 25 6.40 6.00 -3.81
C ASP A 25 5.50 6.32 -5.03
N PRO A 26 5.02 7.57 -5.20
CA PRO A 26 4.21 7.96 -6.35
C PRO A 26 4.91 7.74 -7.71
N ALA A 27 6.25 7.71 -7.76
CA ALA A 27 7.00 7.45 -8.98
C ALA A 27 6.72 6.07 -9.60
N VAL A 28 6.23 5.12 -8.78
CA VAL A 28 5.81 3.78 -9.25
C VAL A 28 4.72 3.87 -10.32
N LEU A 29 3.90 4.92 -10.31
CA LEU A 29 2.84 5.13 -11.29
C LEU A 29 3.35 5.41 -12.72
N TYR A 30 4.65 5.59 -12.92
CA TYR A 30 5.27 5.67 -14.26
C TYR A 30 5.75 4.31 -14.79
N ALA A 31 5.77 3.27 -13.96
CA ALA A 31 6.21 1.94 -14.36
C ALA A 31 5.12 1.18 -15.13
N ALA A 32 5.50 0.04 -15.72
CA ALA A 32 4.54 -0.87 -16.35
C ALA A 32 3.51 -1.40 -15.33
N PRO A 33 2.27 -1.73 -15.74
CA PRO A 33 1.22 -2.23 -14.83
C PRO A 33 1.66 -3.37 -13.90
N ASP A 34 2.44 -4.32 -14.41
CA ASP A 34 2.94 -5.44 -13.60
C ASP A 34 3.87 -4.98 -12.47
N ARG A 35 4.68 -3.94 -12.71
CA ARG A 35 5.54 -3.37 -11.67
C ARG A 35 4.74 -2.62 -10.62
N ILE A 36 3.67 -1.93 -11.01
CA ILE A 36 2.73 -1.29 -10.07
C ILE A 36 2.13 -2.36 -9.14
N ARG A 37 1.61 -3.46 -9.72
CA ARG A 37 1.05 -4.57 -8.94
C ARG A 37 2.06 -5.20 -7.98
N GLN A 38 3.30 -5.42 -8.43
CA GLN A 38 4.37 -5.96 -7.59
C GLN A 38 4.71 -5.05 -6.40
N GLN A 39 4.78 -3.73 -6.62
CA GLN A 39 5.07 -2.79 -5.54
C GLN A 39 3.92 -2.71 -4.53
N VAL A 40 2.66 -2.76 -5.01
CA VAL A 40 1.49 -2.89 -4.13
C VAL A 40 1.59 -4.15 -3.27
N ALA A 41 1.92 -5.29 -3.88
CA ALA A 41 2.10 -6.56 -3.17
C ALA A 41 3.19 -6.46 -2.08
N GLN A 42 4.31 -5.80 -2.38
CA GLN A 42 5.41 -5.62 -1.45
C GLN A 42 4.99 -4.77 -0.24
N VAL A 43 4.32 -3.64 -0.45
CA VAL A 43 3.85 -2.77 0.63
C VAL A 43 2.86 -3.52 1.55
N LEU A 44 1.95 -4.30 0.96
CA LEU A 44 1.00 -5.11 1.75
C LEU A 44 1.73 -6.20 2.55
N ALA A 45 2.72 -6.86 1.96
CA ALA A 45 3.55 -7.85 2.66
C ALA A 45 4.36 -7.24 3.81
N ASP A 46 4.90 -6.03 3.61
CA ASP A 46 5.65 -5.29 4.62
C ASP A 46 4.76 -4.90 5.82
N PHE A 47 3.48 -4.61 5.60
CA PHE A 47 2.53 -4.40 6.71
C PHE A 47 2.14 -5.72 7.39
N GLY A 48 1.88 -6.76 6.61
CA GLY A 48 1.48 -8.09 7.07
C GLY A 48 0.00 -8.20 7.45
N PRO A 49 -0.42 -9.32 8.07
CA PRO A 49 -1.82 -9.60 8.36
C PRO A 49 -2.40 -8.72 9.47
N GLY A 50 -3.71 -8.45 9.42
CA GLY A 50 -4.45 -7.71 10.45
C GLY A 50 -5.15 -6.45 9.94
N SER A 51 -5.64 -5.63 10.86
CA SER A 51 -6.27 -4.34 10.58
C SER A 51 -5.32 -3.17 10.89
N GLY A 52 -5.74 -1.94 10.56
CA GLY A 52 -4.99 -0.73 10.89
C GLY A 52 -4.03 -0.24 9.80
N HIS A 53 -4.11 -0.76 8.57
CA HIS A 53 -3.44 -0.19 7.41
C HIS A 53 -4.44 0.44 6.45
N VAL A 54 -4.22 1.71 6.13
CA VAL A 54 -4.86 2.41 5.02
C VAL A 54 -3.80 2.56 3.93
N PHE A 55 -3.90 1.74 2.88
CA PHE A 55 -3.00 1.84 1.74
C PHE A 55 -3.10 3.24 1.11
N ASN A 56 -1.97 3.90 0.90
CA ASN A 56 -1.91 5.18 0.21
C ASN A 56 -0.51 5.37 -0.40
N LEU A 57 -0.39 6.36 -1.28
CA LEU A 57 0.90 6.89 -1.68
C LEU A 57 1.54 7.67 -0.51
N GLY A 58 2.86 7.80 -0.52
CA GLY A 58 3.60 8.66 0.40
C GLY A 58 3.48 10.16 0.07
N HIS A 59 3.02 10.50 -1.14
CA HIS A 59 2.78 11.87 -1.60
C HIS A 59 1.68 11.88 -2.68
N GLY A 60 1.19 13.05 -3.05
CA GLY A 60 0.16 13.21 -4.09
C GLY A 60 0.59 12.70 -5.47
N VAL A 61 -0.39 12.24 -6.25
CA VAL A 61 -0.24 11.85 -7.66
C VAL A 61 0.18 13.07 -8.49
N GLN A 62 1.14 12.89 -9.39
CA GLN A 62 1.56 13.95 -10.32
C GLN A 62 0.57 14.07 -11.49
N PRO A 63 0.27 15.28 -12.00
CA PRO A 63 -0.72 15.47 -13.07
C PRO A 63 -0.43 14.73 -14.38
N SER A 64 0.83 14.40 -14.64
CA SER A 64 1.30 13.68 -15.82
C SER A 64 1.12 12.16 -15.76
N VAL A 65 0.66 11.61 -14.63
CA VAL A 65 0.41 10.18 -14.49
C VAL A 65 -0.77 9.75 -15.38
N ASN A 66 -0.60 8.63 -16.08
CA ASN A 66 -1.69 7.98 -16.80
C ASN A 66 -2.78 7.50 -15.80
N PRO A 67 -4.04 7.96 -15.91
CA PRO A 67 -5.12 7.53 -15.02
C PRO A 67 -5.31 6.00 -14.97
N GLU A 68 -5.01 5.28 -16.06
CA GLU A 68 -5.07 3.82 -16.08
C GLU A 68 -4.09 3.18 -15.10
N HIS A 69 -2.94 3.80 -14.85
CA HIS A 69 -1.97 3.31 -13.87
C HIS A 69 -2.48 3.49 -12.44
N VAL A 70 -3.26 4.55 -12.17
CA VAL A 70 -3.96 4.73 -10.89
C VAL A 70 -5.03 3.66 -10.72
N ARG A 71 -5.79 3.35 -11.78
CA ARG A 71 -6.77 2.27 -11.76
C ARG A 71 -6.12 0.92 -11.43
N VAL A 72 -5.01 0.57 -12.09
CA VAL A 72 -4.24 -0.65 -11.81
C VAL A 72 -3.80 -0.71 -10.34
N LEU A 73 -3.32 0.40 -9.78
CA LEU A 73 -2.91 0.48 -8.38
C LEU A 73 -4.08 0.22 -7.42
N VAL A 74 -5.24 0.85 -7.65
CA VAL A 74 -6.43 0.70 -6.80
C VAL A 74 -6.97 -0.73 -6.87
N GLU A 75 -7.08 -1.30 -8.07
CA GLU A 75 -7.52 -2.68 -8.26
C GLU A 75 -6.58 -3.68 -7.56
N ALA A 76 -5.26 -3.49 -7.73
CA ALA A 76 -4.27 -4.34 -7.08
C ALA A 76 -4.35 -4.26 -5.56
N ALA A 77 -4.55 -3.07 -4.99
CA ALA A 77 -4.65 -2.89 -3.54
C ALA A 77 -5.87 -3.64 -2.97
N HIS A 78 -7.02 -3.59 -3.64
CA HIS A 78 -8.22 -4.32 -3.21
C HIS A 78 -8.13 -5.83 -3.43
N GLU A 79 -7.50 -6.27 -4.52
CA GLU A 79 -7.35 -7.68 -4.85
C GLU A 79 -6.35 -8.37 -3.91
N LEU A 80 -5.15 -7.80 -3.78
CA LEU A 80 -4.01 -8.40 -3.11
C LEU A 80 -4.05 -8.25 -1.58
N SER A 81 -4.87 -7.35 -1.04
CA SER A 81 -5.04 -7.19 0.41
C SER A 81 -5.89 -8.30 1.05
N ARG A 82 -6.79 -8.95 0.29
CA ARG A 82 -7.76 -9.92 0.84
C ARG A 82 -7.15 -11.02 1.70
N PRO A 83 -6.02 -11.67 1.33
CA PRO A 83 -5.41 -12.72 2.14
C PRO A 83 -4.88 -12.23 3.50
N TYR A 84 -4.61 -10.93 3.65
CA TYR A 84 -4.14 -10.34 4.92
C TYR A 84 -5.28 -10.12 5.92
N HIS A 85 -6.53 -10.32 5.50
CA HIS A 85 -7.74 -10.10 6.31
C HIS A 85 -8.58 -11.38 6.51
N SER A 86 -8.22 -12.52 5.94
CA SER A 86 -9.01 -13.77 5.99
C SER A 86 -9.10 -14.43 7.39
N GLY A 87 -8.48 -13.85 8.42
CA GLY A 87 -8.63 -14.25 9.82
C GLY A 87 -9.36 -13.24 10.71
N VAL A 88 -9.79 -12.09 10.17
CA VAL A 88 -10.56 -11.07 10.91
C VAL A 88 -12.04 -11.42 10.72
N GLY A 89 -12.56 -12.23 11.65
CA GLY A 89 -13.95 -12.68 11.66
C GLY A 89 -14.96 -11.52 11.69
N ARG A 90 -16.13 -11.82 11.14
CA ARG A 90 -17.40 -11.12 11.44
C ARG A 90 -17.68 -11.12 12.94
#